data_AF-A0A433RTZ7-F1
#
_entry.id   AF-A0A433RTZ7-F1
#
_cell.length_a   1.000
_cell.length_b   1.000
_cell.length_c   1.000
_cell.angle_alpha   90.00
_cell.angle_beta   90.00
_cell.angle_gamma   90.00
#
_symmetry.space_group_name_H-M   'P 1'
#
loop_
_entity.id
_entity.type
_entity.pdbx_description
1 polymer ?
#
loop_
_entity_poly.entity_id
_entity_poly.type
_entity_poly.pdbx_seq_one_letter_code
_entity_poly.pdbx_strand_id
1 'polypeptide(L)'
;MKRLITSSLAATILMASLPVQVEAREIVRSTTKKVTIMYKHAGKVELRTIEAGEIVLIRKRGKVWTKIEYRNKFGYVATKDLTFPQTNKEKEQKLAKQGEALKKQTAVYNRVVEKGDISRLIGQEDLKYRLALAKFEGQIKTVNPGKAATKRLTTAYVNPGKRAMKRVQHELTAWQMLETAEAQVRALEYDEAEATYKRAQAELKAGKALRKKMNYPALPKKFQKKIDKRAAVIKKRFTSSTFNDLLAEGHVHWMSDFQFESITTASPYIDSNDNKQTTGFVLQQDAKRAAVMVSLHLPDNNVFNKHVVFKKMRYTLSRSQAMNDSLLEAPVTMTLRGDKQLRETTTIEPLNEPIEKEAVVADDSAIFFEFENVPKGMAVTNIVFYR
;
A
#
# COMPACT_ATOMS: atom_id res chain seq x y z
N MET A 1 7.52 -96.26 26.75
CA MET A 1 6.09 -95.94 26.61
C MET A 1 5.73 -95.90 25.13
N LYS A 2 4.84 -96.82 24.73
CA LYS A 2 3.76 -96.73 23.71
C LYS A 2 4.07 -96.01 22.37
N ARG A 3 4.20 -96.77 21.26
CA ARG A 3 3.13 -97.26 20.34
C ARG A 3 2.67 -96.15 19.36
N LEU A 4 2.29 -96.35 18.11
CA LEU A 4 2.39 -97.38 17.06
C LEU A 4 1.58 -96.75 15.87
N ILE A 5 1.88 -97.17 14.64
CA ILE A 5 1.02 -97.27 13.45
C ILE A 5 0.65 -96.08 12.52
N THR A 6 1.00 -96.34 11.25
CA THR A 6 0.22 -96.27 9.98
C THR A 6 -0.03 -94.98 9.19
N SER A 7 0.28 -95.18 7.89
CA SER A 7 -0.06 -94.49 6.66
C SER A 7 -1.47 -93.91 6.51
N SER A 8 -1.57 -92.80 5.78
CA SER A 8 -2.58 -92.65 4.73
C SER A 8 -2.12 -91.69 3.65
N LEU A 9 -2.34 -92.12 2.40
CA LEU A 9 -2.23 -91.38 1.15
C LEU A 9 -3.25 -90.23 1.14
N ALA A 10 -2.83 -89.02 0.79
CA ALA A 10 -3.74 -87.98 0.33
C ALA A 10 -3.06 -87.15 -0.77
N ALA A 11 -3.44 -87.45 -2.01
CA ALA A 11 -3.09 -86.66 -3.18
C ALA A 11 -3.88 -85.35 -3.16
N THR A 12 -3.19 -84.23 -2.90
CA THR A 12 -3.77 -82.89 -3.06
C THR A 12 -3.39 -82.35 -4.43
N ILE A 13 -4.38 -82.28 -5.31
CA ILE A 13 -4.30 -81.65 -6.63
C ILE A 13 -4.08 -80.15 -6.42
N LEU A 14 -2.90 -79.68 -6.83
CA LEU A 14 -2.53 -78.26 -6.82
C LEU A 14 -3.15 -77.57 -8.05
N MET A 15 -4.39 -77.08 -7.92
CA MET A 15 -4.96 -76.13 -8.88
C MET A 15 -4.31 -74.75 -8.67
N ALA A 16 -3.21 -74.49 -9.37
CA ALA A 16 -2.64 -73.17 -9.48
C ALA A 16 -3.57 -72.28 -10.34
N SER A 17 -4.56 -71.63 -9.72
CA SER A 17 -5.24 -70.51 -10.37
C SER A 17 -4.31 -69.28 -10.27
N LEU A 18 -3.58 -69.00 -11.34
CA LEU A 18 -2.87 -67.74 -11.48
C LEU A 18 -3.88 -66.59 -11.43
N PRO A 19 -3.73 -65.59 -10.55
CA PRO A 19 -4.52 -64.37 -10.67
C PRO A 19 -4.12 -63.68 -11.97
N VAL A 20 -5.07 -63.57 -12.90
CA VAL A 20 -4.95 -62.69 -14.07
C VAL A 20 -4.79 -61.27 -13.54
N GLN A 21 -3.55 -60.77 -13.53
CA GLN A 21 -3.24 -59.37 -13.30
C GLN A 21 -3.81 -58.55 -14.46
N VAL A 22 -5.08 -58.15 -14.33
CA VAL A 22 -5.66 -57.11 -15.16
C VAL A 22 -5.00 -55.80 -14.72
N GLU A 23 -3.88 -55.45 -15.36
CA GLU A 23 -3.35 -54.10 -15.28
C GLU A 23 -4.48 -53.13 -15.62
N ALA A 24 -4.95 -52.38 -14.62
CA ALA A 24 -5.92 -51.31 -14.79
C ALA A 24 -5.31 -50.22 -15.69
N ARG A 25 -5.41 -50.41 -17.00
CA ARG A 25 -4.95 -49.44 -17.99
C ARG A 25 -5.96 -48.32 -18.07
N GLU A 26 -5.50 -47.11 -17.76
CA GLU A 26 -6.24 -45.86 -17.81
C GLU A 26 -6.98 -45.73 -19.16
N ILE A 27 -8.31 -45.81 -19.13
CA ILE A 27 -9.15 -45.60 -20.31
C ILE A 27 -9.29 -44.09 -20.49
N VAL A 28 -8.64 -43.54 -21.51
CA VAL A 28 -8.65 -42.09 -21.77
C VAL A 28 -9.62 -41.78 -22.89
N ARG A 29 -10.59 -40.88 -22.66
CA ARG A 29 -11.47 -40.38 -23.73
C ARG A 29 -10.71 -39.43 -24.65
N SER A 30 -10.92 -39.56 -25.95
CA SER A 30 -10.34 -38.71 -26.99
C SER A 30 -11.39 -38.42 -28.07
N THR A 31 -11.20 -37.36 -28.85
CA THR A 31 -12.07 -37.02 -29.98
C THR A 31 -11.32 -37.12 -31.30
N THR A 32 -12.00 -37.54 -32.35
CA THR A 32 -11.46 -37.52 -33.72
C THR A 32 -11.42 -36.09 -34.27
N LYS A 33 -10.31 -35.69 -34.90
CA LYS A 33 -10.15 -34.35 -35.49
C LYS A 33 -10.86 -34.19 -36.83
N LYS A 34 -11.01 -35.32 -37.53
CA LYS A 34 -11.60 -35.43 -38.87
C LYS A 34 -12.17 -36.83 -39.04
N VAL A 35 -12.88 -37.04 -40.13
CA VAL A 35 -13.28 -38.39 -40.57
C VAL A 35 -12.04 -39.27 -40.67
N THR A 36 -12.07 -40.43 -40.01
CA THR A 36 -10.93 -41.35 -39.93
C THR A 36 -11.38 -42.79 -40.01
N ILE A 37 -10.53 -43.66 -40.53
CA ILE A 37 -10.81 -45.10 -40.63
C ILE A 37 -10.18 -45.82 -39.42
N MET A 38 -10.96 -46.69 -38.80
CA MET A 38 -10.52 -47.64 -37.79
C MET A 38 -10.11 -48.95 -38.46
N TYR A 39 -8.93 -49.46 -38.12
CA TYR A 39 -8.36 -50.68 -38.69
C TYR A 39 -8.27 -51.82 -37.67
N LYS A 40 -8.36 -53.07 -38.11
CA LYS A 40 -8.22 -54.26 -37.24
C LYS A 40 -6.79 -54.40 -36.71
N HIS A 41 -5.82 -54.14 -37.58
CA HIS A 41 -4.41 -54.01 -37.23
C HIS A 41 -3.92 -52.63 -37.70
N ALA A 42 -2.81 -52.13 -37.15
CA ALA A 42 -2.27 -50.83 -37.52
C ALA A 42 -2.14 -50.67 -39.05
N GLY A 43 -3.00 -49.85 -39.66
CA GLY A 43 -3.06 -49.62 -41.12
C GLY A 43 -3.47 -50.80 -41.98
N LYS A 44 -4.01 -51.89 -41.41
CA LYS A 44 -4.42 -53.08 -42.17
C LYS A 44 -5.83 -53.52 -41.80
N VAL A 45 -6.62 -53.83 -42.84
CA VAL A 45 -8.02 -54.28 -42.77
C VAL A 45 -8.91 -53.22 -42.13
N GLU A 46 -9.63 -52.49 -42.98
CA GLU A 46 -10.59 -51.47 -42.56
C GLU A 46 -11.76 -52.12 -41.82
N LEU A 47 -12.10 -51.59 -40.66
CA LEU A 47 -13.26 -52.01 -39.88
C LEU A 47 -14.44 -51.09 -40.08
N ARG A 48 -14.19 -49.77 -40.09
CA ARG A 48 -15.23 -48.73 -40.04
C ARG A 48 -14.65 -47.34 -40.19
N THR A 49 -15.44 -46.43 -40.77
CA THR A 49 -15.26 -44.98 -40.71
C THR A 49 -15.83 -44.39 -39.42
N ILE A 50 -15.09 -43.49 -38.78
CA ILE A 50 -15.46 -42.72 -37.59
C ILE A 50 -15.53 -41.25 -38.01
N GLU A 51 -16.68 -40.62 -37.78
CA GLU A 51 -16.90 -39.21 -38.11
C GLU A 51 -16.03 -38.28 -37.26
N ALA A 52 -15.85 -37.03 -37.72
CA ALA A 52 -15.15 -36.00 -36.96
C ALA A 52 -15.92 -35.64 -35.68
N GLY A 53 -15.20 -35.41 -34.57
CA GLY A 53 -15.78 -35.04 -33.28
C GLY A 53 -16.28 -36.20 -32.42
N GLU A 54 -16.34 -37.42 -32.96
CA GLU A 54 -16.76 -38.61 -32.23
C GLU A 54 -15.82 -38.94 -31.07
N ILE A 55 -16.39 -39.39 -29.95
CA ILE A 55 -15.65 -39.78 -28.75
C ILE A 55 -15.19 -41.24 -28.87
N VAL A 56 -13.90 -41.47 -28.69
CA VAL A 56 -13.27 -42.79 -28.66
C VAL A 56 -12.58 -43.04 -27.32
N LEU A 57 -12.50 -44.30 -26.90
CA LEU A 57 -11.79 -44.71 -25.70
C LEU A 57 -10.40 -45.21 -26.07
N ILE A 58 -9.35 -44.56 -25.60
CA ILE A 58 -7.98 -44.98 -25.84
C ILE A 58 -7.65 -46.13 -24.90
N ARG A 59 -7.24 -47.26 -25.49
CA ARG A 59 -6.78 -48.46 -24.77
C ARG A 59 -5.26 -48.55 -24.71
N LYS A 60 -4.56 -48.07 -25.75
CA LYS A 60 -3.09 -47.94 -25.77
C LYS A 60 -2.67 -46.84 -26.73
N ARG A 61 -2.08 -45.76 -26.19
CA ARG A 61 -1.52 -44.67 -26.99
C ARG A 61 -0.21 -45.12 -27.65
N GLY A 62 -0.12 -45.01 -28.96
CA GLY A 62 1.12 -45.23 -29.71
C GLY A 62 1.57 -43.97 -30.44
N LYS A 63 2.83 -43.95 -30.89
CA LYS A 63 3.41 -42.79 -31.59
C LYS A 63 2.70 -42.51 -32.93
N VAL A 64 2.44 -43.55 -33.71
CA VAL A 64 1.82 -43.45 -35.06
C VAL A 64 0.40 -43.97 -35.07
N TRP A 65 0.15 -45.10 -34.40
CA TRP A 65 -1.16 -45.74 -34.30
C TRP A 65 -1.57 -45.84 -32.84
N THR A 66 -2.82 -45.48 -32.55
CA THR A 66 -3.41 -45.58 -31.22
C THR A 66 -4.48 -46.66 -31.22
N LYS A 67 -4.37 -47.60 -30.29
CA LYS A 67 -5.41 -48.61 -30.07
C LYS A 67 -6.57 -47.96 -29.35
N ILE A 68 -7.73 -47.99 -29.96
CA ILE A 68 -8.97 -47.42 -29.44
C ILE A 68 -10.03 -48.51 -29.29
N GLU A 69 -11.07 -48.15 -28.55
CA GLU A 69 -12.36 -48.79 -28.56
C GLU A 69 -13.41 -47.76 -28.98
N TYR A 70 -14.26 -48.17 -29.91
CA TYR A 70 -15.34 -47.36 -30.44
C TYR A 70 -16.55 -48.25 -30.70
N ARG A 71 -17.70 -47.92 -30.09
CA ARG A 71 -18.95 -48.72 -30.14
C ARG A 71 -18.71 -50.22 -29.88
N ASN A 72 -18.05 -50.54 -28.77
CA ASN A 72 -17.70 -51.89 -28.32
C ASN A 72 -16.81 -52.71 -29.28
N LYS A 73 -16.16 -52.06 -30.27
CA LYS A 73 -15.16 -52.69 -31.15
C LYS A 73 -13.77 -52.11 -30.88
N PHE A 74 -12.78 -52.99 -30.87
CA PHE A 74 -11.37 -52.60 -30.74
C PHE A 74 -10.72 -52.46 -32.12
N GLY A 75 -9.91 -51.43 -32.28
CA GLY A 75 -9.15 -51.20 -33.51
C GLY A 75 -8.05 -50.18 -33.33
N TYR A 76 -7.42 -49.81 -34.43
CA TYR A 76 -6.34 -48.83 -34.50
C TYR A 76 -6.75 -47.65 -35.37
N VAL A 77 -6.49 -46.45 -34.88
CA VAL A 77 -6.65 -45.18 -35.62
C VAL A 77 -5.30 -44.46 -35.62
N ALA A 78 -5.02 -43.70 -36.67
CA ALA A 78 -3.79 -42.92 -36.74
C ALA A 78 -3.78 -41.87 -35.61
N THR A 79 -2.72 -41.86 -34.81
CA THR A 79 -2.56 -40.99 -33.64
C THR A 79 -2.74 -39.51 -33.99
N LYS A 80 -2.31 -39.10 -35.19
CA LYS A 80 -2.46 -37.71 -35.67
C LYS A 80 -3.91 -37.25 -35.79
N ASP A 81 -4.83 -38.18 -36.02
CA ASP A 81 -6.27 -37.92 -36.24
C ASP A 81 -7.05 -37.86 -34.92
N LEU A 82 -6.38 -38.04 -33.78
CA LEU A 82 -6.96 -37.98 -32.44
C LEU A 82 -6.52 -36.72 -31.68
N THR A 83 -7.43 -36.18 -30.89
CA THR A 83 -7.18 -35.11 -29.91
C THR A 83 -7.09 -35.71 -28.53
N PHE A 84 -5.90 -35.72 -27.95
CA PHE A 84 -5.66 -36.26 -26.62
C PHE A 84 -5.91 -35.17 -25.56
N PRO A 85 -6.55 -35.50 -24.42
CA PRO A 85 -6.56 -34.60 -23.29
C PRO A 85 -5.12 -34.36 -22.83
N GLN A 86 -4.81 -33.13 -22.43
CA GLN A 86 -3.49 -32.81 -21.90
C GLN A 86 -3.20 -33.66 -20.67
N THR A 87 -2.02 -34.27 -20.65
CA THR A 87 -1.54 -34.97 -19.47
C THR A 87 -1.31 -33.98 -18.32
N ASN A 88 -1.36 -34.47 -17.09
CA ASN A 88 -1.03 -33.66 -15.91
C ASN A 88 0.36 -33.02 -16.01
N LYS A 89 1.32 -33.72 -16.63
CA LYS A 89 2.67 -33.21 -16.87
C LYS A 89 2.68 -32.04 -17.86
N GLU A 90 1.95 -32.12 -18.96
CA GLU A 90 1.83 -31.03 -19.94
C GLU A 90 1.12 -29.80 -19.34
N LYS A 91 0.05 -30.03 -18.56
CA LYS A 91 -0.65 -28.98 -17.80
C LYS A 91 0.28 -28.28 -16.82
N GLU A 92 1.05 -29.05 -16.04
CA GLU A 92 2.02 -28.52 -15.09
C GLU A 92 3.10 -27.70 -15.78
N GLN A 93 3.66 -28.18 -16.89
CA GLN A 93 4.67 -27.43 -17.67
C GLN A 93 4.13 -26.11 -18.21
N LYS A 94 2.88 -26.09 -18.70
CA LYS A 94 2.22 -24.86 -19.17
C LYS A 94 2.06 -23.85 -18.02
N LEU A 95 1.59 -24.31 -16.86
CA LEU A 95 1.45 -23.47 -15.67
C LEU A 95 2.80 -23.01 -15.12
N ALA A 96 3.84 -23.85 -15.17
CA ALA A 96 5.18 -23.48 -14.74
C ALA A 96 5.75 -22.30 -15.55
N LYS A 97 5.55 -22.29 -16.88
CA LYS A 97 5.93 -21.14 -17.73
C LYS A 97 5.23 -19.85 -17.31
N GLN A 98 3.96 -19.91 -16.94
CA GLN A 98 3.21 -18.76 -16.41
C GLN A 98 3.69 -18.37 -15.00
N GLY A 99 4.03 -19.36 -14.16
CA GLY A 99 4.61 -19.17 -12.84
C GLY A 99 5.95 -18.43 -12.89
N GLU A 100 6.79 -18.68 -13.89
CA GLU A 100 8.03 -17.92 -14.08
C GLU A 100 7.76 -16.43 -14.38
N ALA A 101 6.68 -16.10 -15.10
CA ALA A 101 6.28 -14.71 -15.29
C ALA A 101 5.84 -14.07 -13.96
N LEU A 102 5.08 -14.79 -13.13
CA LEU A 102 4.71 -14.33 -11.78
C LEU A 102 5.96 -14.13 -10.91
N LYS A 103 6.93 -15.05 -10.94
CA LYS A 103 8.20 -14.93 -10.21
C LYS A 103 8.98 -13.67 -10.61
N LYS A 104 9.02 -13.34 -11.91
CA LYS A 104 9.60 -12.07 -12.39
C LYS A 104 8.86 -10.86 -11.81
N GLN A 105 7.53 -10.90 -11.76
CA GLN A 105 6.73 -9.83 -11.14
C GLN A 105 6.97 -9.75 -9.63
N THR A 106 7.14 -10.87 -8.92
CA THR A 106 7.55 -10.89 -7.50
C THR A 106 8.88 -10.18 -7.30
N ALA A 107 9.84 -10.39 -8.20
CA ALA A 107 11.14 -9.71 -8.14
C ALA A 107 11.00 -8.19 -8.38
N VAL A 108 10.14 -7.77 -9.31
CA VAL A 108 9.83 -6.34 -9.53
C VAL A 108 9.19 -5.73 -8.29
N TYR A 109 8.17 -6.38 -7.72
CA TYR A 109 7.50 -5.96 -6.49
C TYR A 109 8.51 -5.79 -5.33
N ASN A 110 9.35 -6.80 -5.10
CA ASN A 110 10.39 -6.73 -4.08
C ASN A 110 11.39 -5.61 -4.34
N ARG A 111 11.77 -5.35 -5.59
CA ARG A 111 12.68 -4.23 -5.93
C ARG A 111 12.07 -2.87 -5.57
N VAL A 112 10.76 -2.69 -5.76
CA VAL A 112 10.06 -1.44 -5.38
C VAL A 112 10.03 -1.29 -3.86
N VAL A 113 9.78 -2.39 -3.12
CA VAL A 113 9.90 -2.44 -1.66
C VAL A 113 11.31 -2.06 -1.21
N GLU A 114 12.35 -2.67 -1.78
CA GLU A 114 13.77 -2.40 -1.46
C GLU A 114 14.18 -0.94 -1.71
N LYS A 115 13.62 -0.31 -2.75
CA LYS A 115 13.82 1.12 -3.02
C LYS A 115 13.11 2.03 -2.01
N GLY A 116 12.15 1.52 -1.23
CA GLY A 116 11.34 2.33 -0.34
C GLY A 116 10.35 3.23 -1.09
N ASP A 117 9.89 2.84 -2.28
CA ASP A 117 8.99 3.65 -3.09
C ASP A 117 7.51 3.30 -2.80
N ILE A 118 7.03 3.77 -1.64
CA ILE A 118 5.72 3.42 -1.08
C ILE A 118 4.57 3.92 -1.97
N SER A 119 4.67 5.15 -2.50
CA SER A 119 3.66 5.74 -3.38
C SER A 119 3.48 4.93 -4.66
N ARG A 120 4.58 4.52 -5.32
CA ARG A 120 4.51 3.62 -6.49
C ARG A 120 3.93 2.26 -6.12
N LEU A 121 4.27 1.74 -4.94
CA LEU A 121 3.79 0.45 -4.46
C LEU A 121 2.27 0.46 -4.31
N ILE A 122 1.71 1.47 -3.64
CA ILE A 122 0.27 1.62 -3.43
C ILE A 122 -0.48 1.95 -4.73
N GLY A 123 0.04 2.91 -5.51
CA GLY A 123 -0.67 3.41 -6.69
C GLY A 123 -0.70 2.48 -7.89
N GLN A 124 0.28 1.57 -8.02
CA GLN A 124 0.43 0.77 -9.25
C GLN A 124 0.80 -0.69 -8.98
N GLU A 125 1.85 -0.93 -8.20
CA GLU A 125 2.51 -2.23 -8.19
C GLU A 125 1.77 -3.26 -7.32
N ASP A 126 1.17 -2.86 -6.19
CA ASP A 126 0.46 -3.80 -5.29
C ASP A 126 -0.80 -4.38 -5.93
N LEU A 127 -1.67 -3.54 -6.49
CA LEU A 127 -2.88 -4.01 -7.17
C LEU A 127 -2.54 -4.90 -8.37
N LYS A 128 -1.61 -4.46 -9.23
CA LYS A 128 -1.15 -5.23 -10.39
C LYS A 128 -0.63 -6.60 -9.97
N TYR A 129 0.18 -6.64 -8.92
CA TYR A 129 0.77 -7.88 -8.42
C TYR A 129 -0.26 -8.81 -7.77
N ARG A 130 -1.20 -8.26 -6.99
CA ARG A 130 -2.36 -8.98 -6.44
C ARG A 130 -3.19 -9.67 -7.51
N LEU A 131 -3.51 -8.93 -8.58
CA LEU A 131 -4.29 -9.45 -9.70
C LEU A 131 -3.55 -10.57 -10.43
N ALA A 132 -2.24 -10.42 -10.64
CA ALA A 132 -1.43 -11.47 -11.28
C ALA A 132 -1.35 -12.74 -10.43
N LEU A 133 -1.18 -12.60 -9.11
CA LEU A 133 -1.16 -13.72 -8.18
C LEU A 133 -2.51 -14.45 -8.16
N ALA A 134 -3.61 -13.70 -8.02
CA ALA A 134 -4.97 -14.26 -8.02
C ALA A 134 -5.31 -14.96 -9.35
N LYS A 135 -4.91 -14.35 -10.49
CA LYS A 135 -5.07 -14.95 -11.82
C LYS A 135 -4.34 -16.28 -11.92
N PHE A 136 -3.09 -16.35 -11.46
CA PHE A 136 -2.31 -17.60 -11.51
C PHE A 136 -2.89 -18.68 -10.59
N GLU A 137 -3.32 -18.32 -9.39
CA GLU A 137 -4.04 -19.26 -8.50
C GLU A 137 -5.33 -19.78 -9.14
N GLY A 138 -6.10 -18.91 -9.79
CA GLY A 138 -7.29 -19.28 -10.56
C GLY A 138 -6.94 -20.25 -11.68
N GLN A 139 -5.87 -20.00 -12.44
CA GLN A 139 -5.42 -20.89 -13.51
C GLN A 139 -5.02 -22.27 -13.00
N ILE A 140 -4.35 -22.39 -11.85
CA ILE A 140 -4.04 -23.69 -11.23
C ILE A 140 -5.33 -24.46 -10.93
N LYS A 141 -6.35 -23.79 -10.38
CA LYS A 141 -7.65 -24.40 -10.06
C LYS A 141 -8.40 -24.84 -11.31
N THR A 142 -8.49 -23.97 -12.32
CA THR A 142 -9.24 -24.24 -13.56
C THR A 142 -8.58 -25.31 -14.42
N VAL A 143 -7.25 -25.27 -14.58
CA VAL A 143 -6.51 -26.25 -15.40
C VAL A 143 -6.45 -27.62 -14.71
N ASN A 144 -6.38 -27.62 -13.37
CA ASN A 144 -6.30 -28.79 -12.51
C ASN A 144 -5.23 -29.80 -13.01
N PRO A 145 -3.93 -29.54 -12.77
CA PRO A 145 -2.84 -30.44 -13.16
C PRO A 145 -2.70 -31.66 -12.22
N GLY A 146 -3.65 -31.88 -11.32
CA GLY A 146 -3.59 -32.91 -10.28
C GLY A 146 -2.93 -32.43 -8.98
N LYS A 147 -3.26 -33.10 -7.86
CA LYS A 147 -2.91 -32.68 -6.49
C LYS A 147 -1.41 -32.46 -6.27
N ALA A 148 -0.56 -33.35 -6.77
CA ALA A 148 0.89 -33.26 -6.60
C ALA A 148 1.48 -32.06 -7.35
N ALA A 149 1.08 -31.85 -8.61
CA ALA A 149 1.52 -30.70 -9.41
C ALA A 149 1.00 -29.38 -8.84
N THR A 150 -0.27 -29.33 -8.42
CA THR A 150 -0.86 -28.17 -7.73
C THR A 150 -0.02 -27.78 -6.50
N LYS A 151 0.38 -28.75 -5.66
CA LYS A 151 1.22 -28.50 -4.49
C LYS A 151 2.59 -27.92 -4.88
N ARG A 152 3.26 -28.49 -5.88
CA ARG A 152 4.55 -28.00 -6.39
C ARG A 152 4.46 -26.57 -6.93
N LEU A 153 3.51 -26.30 -7.84
CA LEU A 153 3.28 -24.98 -8.43
C LEU A 153 2.93 -23.93 -7.37
N THR A 154 2.06 -24.28 -6.42
CA THR A 154 1.69 -23.38 -5.30
C THR A 154 2.91 -23.06 -4.44
N THR A 155 3.72 -24.06 -4.13
CA THR A 155 4.93 -23.88 -3.32
C THR A 155 5.98 -23.05 -4.03
N ALA A 156 6.19 -23.27 -5.34
CA ALA A 156 7.21 -22.59 -6.12
C ALA A 156 6.88 -21.14 -6.47
N TYR A 157 5.60 -20.82 -6.73
CA TYR A 157 5.21 -19.53 -7.33
C TYR A 157 4.22 -18.74 -6.48
N VAL A 158 3.20 -19.39 -5.91
CA VAL A 158 2.13 -18.69 -5.17
C VAL A 158 2.58 -18.31 -3.77
N ASN A 159 3.16 -19.25 -3.02
CA ASN A 159 3.57 -19.04 -1.63
C ASN A 159 4.61 -17.92 -1.47
N PRO A 160 5.68 -17.85 -2.30
CA PRO A 160 6.61 -16.73 -2.25
C PRO A 160 5.91 -15.39 -2.52
N GLY A 161 4.95 -15.37 -3.45
CA GLY A 161 4.23 -14.15 -3.78
C GLY A 161 3.31 -13.67 -2.65
N LYS A 162 2.56 -14.58 -2.03
CA LYS A 162 1.77 -14.27 -0.83
C LYS A 162 2.64 -13.79 0.32
N ARG A 163 3.81 -14.41 0.51
CA ARG A 163 4.77 -14.01 1.55
C ARG A 163 5.29 -12.60 1.31
N ALA A 164 5.63 -12.26 0.06
CA ALA A 164 6.09 -10.92 -0.32
C ALA A 164 5.04 -9.84 0.00
N MET A 165 3.77 -10.06 -0.35
CA MET A 165 2.69 -9.11 -0.02
C MET A 165 2.44 -9.01 1.49
N LYS A 166 2.27 -10.15 2.17
CA LYS A 166 2.00 -10.17 3.62
C LYS A 166 3.09 -9.49 4.44
N ARG A 167 4.34 -9.50 3.94
CA ARG A 167 5.49 -8.85 4.60
C ARG A 167 5.32 -7.33 4.73
N VAL A 168 4.63 -6.68 3.80
CA VAL A 168 4.50 -5.21 3.71
C VAL A 168 3.07 -4.70 3.92
N GLN A 169 2.07 -5.59 3.95
CA GLN A 169 0.65 -5.21 3.95
C GLN A 169 0.27 -4.25 5.08
N HIS A 170 0.73 -4.51 6.31
CA HIS A 170 0.44 -3.64 7.45
C HIS A 170 1.04 -2.23 7.28
N GLU A 171 2.23 -2.12 6.72
CA GLU A 171 2.84 -0.82 6.45
C GLU A 171 2.14 -0.05 5.32
N LEU A 172 1.62 -0.75 4.31
CA LEU A 172 0.82 -0.12 3.26
C LEU A 172 -0.48 0.43 3.81
N THR A 173 -1.18 -0.35 4.64
CA THR A 173 -2.38 0.11 5.35
C THR A 173 -2.06 1.30 6.25
N ALA A 174 -0.98 1.21 7.05
CA ALA A 174 -0.56 2.30 7.92
C ALA A 174 -0.21 3.56 7.12
N TRP A 175 0.44 3.44 5.95
CA TRP A 175 0.74 4.57 5.09
C TRP A 175 -0.52 5.29 4.60
N GLN A 176 -1.53 4.54 4.15
CA GLN A 176 -2.81 5.11 3.74
C GLN A 176 -3.52 5.80 4.93
N MET A 177 -3.48 5.19 6.11
CA MET A 177 -4.01 5.83 7.33
C MET A 177 -3.25 7.11 7.69
N LEU A 178 -1.93 7.15 7.50
CA LEU A 178 -1.14 8.38 7.69
C LEU A 178 -1.50 9.45 6.64
N GLU A 179 -1.79 9.07 5.39
CA GLU A 179 -2.31 9.98 4.37
C GLU A 179 -3.66 10.57 4.78
N THR A 180 -4.57 9.73 5.27
CA THR A 180 -5.86 10.19 5.80
C THR A 180 -5.69 11.10 7.02
N ALA A 181 -4.86 10.73 8.00
CA ALA A 181 -4.62 11.54 9.18
C ALA A 181 -3.99 12.90 8.82
N GLU A 182 -3.10 12.94 7.82
CA GLU A 182 -2.54 14.19 7.32
C GLU A 182 -3.61 15.06 6.65
N ALA A 183 -4.49 14.48 5.83
CA ALA A 183 -5.61 15.21 5.24
C ALA A 183 -6.57 15.77 6.32
N GLN A 184 -6.85 14.98 7.36
CA GLN A 184 -7.67 15.40 8.51
C GLN A 184 -6.99 16.54 9.29
N VAL A 185 -5.67 16.49 9.50
CA VAL A 185 -4.90 17.60 10.09
C VAL A 185 -5.04 18.90 9.29
N ARG A 186 -4.99 18.81 7.96
CA ARG A 186 -5.19 19.94 7.03
C ARG A 186 -6.64 20.38 6.92
N ALA A 187 -7.58 19.56 7.40
CA ALA A 187 -8.98 19.92 7.52
C ALA A 187 -9.32 20.37 8.95
N LEU A 188 -8.32 20.58 9.81
CA LEU A 188 -8.47 20.91 11.23
C LEU A 188 -9.30 19.88 12.04
N GLU A 189 -9.48 18.65 11.53
CA GLU A 189 -10.20 17.53 12.16
C GLU A 189 -9.27 16.72 13.08
N TYR A 190 -8.83 17.33 14.17
CA TYR A 190 -7.73 16.79 14.97
C TYR A 190 -8.05 15.53 15.76
N ASP A 191 -9.26 15.40 16.29
CA ASP A 191 -9.69 14.22 17.03
C ASP A 191 -9.74 12.99 16.11
N GLU A 192 -10.31 13.15 14.91
CA GLU A 192 -10.34 12.12 13.88
C GLU A 192 -8.93 11.79 13.38
N ALA A 193 -8.09 12.81 13.17
CA ALA A 193 -6.71 12.63 12.77
C ALA A 193 -5.91 11.86 13.82
N GLU A 194 -6.07 12.16 15.12
CA GLU A 194 -5.38 11.46 16.21
C GLU A 194 -5.84 10.00 16.30
N ALA A 195 -7.15 9.75 16.19
CA ALA A 195 -7.70 8.39 16.15
C ALA A 195 -7.16 7.59 14.96
N THR A 196 -7.11 8.18 13.78
CA THR A 196 -6.55 7.57 12.57
C THR A 196 -5.04 7.31 12.71
N TYR A 197 -4.29 8.26 13.27
CA TYR A 197 -2.87 8.10 13.55
C TYR A 197 -2.61 6.96 14.56
N LYS A 198 -3.38 6.87 15.65
CA LYS A 198 -3.27 5.76 16.63
C LYS A 198 -3.50 4.40 15.97
N ARG A 199 -4.49 4.30 15.07
CA ARG A 199 -4.72 3.08 14.25
C ARG A 199 -3.52 2.78 13.35
N ALA A 200 -2.94 3.78 12.69
CA ALA A 200 -1.74 3.60 11.88
C ALA A 200 -0.56 3.07 12.71
N GLN A 201 -0.34 3.59 13.93
CA GLN A 201 0.71 3.10 14.83
C GLN A 201 0.46 1.65 15.28
N ALA A 202 -0.80 1.29 15.55
CA ALA A 202 -1.17 -0.09 15.88
C ALA A 202 -0.87 -1.04 14.71
N GLU A 203 -1.18 -0.65 13.48
CA GLU A 203 -0.85 -1.40 12.27
C GLU A 203 0.67 -1.58 12.10
N LEU A 204 1.48 -0.54 12.31
CA LEU A 204 2.94 -0.65 12.26
C LEU A 204 3.50 -1.62 13.31
N LYS A 205 2.91 -1.63 14.53
CA LYS A 205 3.25 -2.60 15.57
C LYS A 205 2.85 -4.02 15.17
N ALA A 206 1.66 -4.19 14.60
CA ALA A 206 1.16 -5.47 14.11
C ALA A 206 2.04 -6.02 12.98
N GLY A 207 2.46 -5.19 12.03
CA GLY A 207 3.38 -5.56 10.95
C GLY A 207 4.73 -6.08 11.47
N LYS A 208 5.32 -5.38 12.45
CA LYS A 208 6.55 -5.83 13.11
C LYS A 208 6.36 -7.18 13.81
N ALA A 209 5.27 -7.35 14.56
CA ALA A 209 4.96 -8.59 15.25
C ALA A 209 4.73 -9.76 14.27
N LEU A 210 3.99 -9.52 13.18
CA LEU A 210 3.73 -10.52 12.14
C LEU A 210 5.04 -10.97 11.48
N ARG A 211 5.92 -10.03 11.12
CA ARG A 211 7.22 -10.39 10.52
C ARG A 211 8.07 -11.25 11.45
N LYS A 212 8.10 -10.93 12.75
CA LYS A 212 8.78 -11.75 13.77
C LYS A 212 8.16 -13.14 13.85
N LYS A 213 6.83 -13.23 13.99
CA LYS A 213 6.08 -14.51 14.09
C LYS A 213 6.29 -15.41 12.88
N MET A 214 6.32 -14.84 11.69
CA MET A 214 6.41 -15.58 10.43
C MET A 214 7.85 -15.73 9.91
N ASN A 215 8.85 -15.29 10.69
CA ASN A 215 10.25 -15.23 10.28
C ASN A 215 10.44 -14.57 8.90
N TYR A 216 9.79 -13.43 8.69
CA TYR A 216 9.93 -12.64 7.47
C TYR A 216 11.14 -11.71 7.58
N PRO A 217 11.88 -11.48 6.48
CA PRO A 217 12.96 -10.50 6.48
C PRO A 217 12.46 -9.12 6.92
N ALA A 218 13.27 -8.41 7.71
CA ALA A 218 13.00 -7.04 8.11
C ALA A 218 12.81 -6.14 6.88
N LEU A 219 11.98 -5.10 6.99
CA LEU A 219 11.80 -4.15 5.89
C LEU A 219 13.07 -3.31 5.67
N PRO A 220 13.30 -2.82 4.45
CA PRO A 220 14.44 -1.97 4.14
C PRO A 220 14.44 -0.71 5.00
N LYS A 221 15.61 -0.28 5.50
CA LYS A 221 15.72 0.93 6.33
C LYS A 221 15.13 2.17 5.65
N LYS A 222 15.31 2.30 4.32
CA LYS A 222 14.75 3.41 3.53
C LYS A 222 13.22 3.42 3.53
N PHE A 223 12.60 2.24 3.48
CA PHE A 223 11.15 2.08 3.55
C PHE A 223 10.63 2.53 4.93
N GLN A 224 11.25 2.03 6.01
CA GLN A 224 10.87 2.38 7.37
C GLN A 224 11.08 3.88 7.67
N LYS A 225 12.22 4.45 7.25
CA LYS A 225 12.53 5.88 7.44
C LYS A 225 11.49 6.80 6.80
N LYS A 226 10.91 6.43 5.65
CA LYS A 226 9.85 7.23 5.02
C LYS A 226 8.57 7.24 5.84
N ILE A 227 8.14 6.07 6.34
CA ILE A 227 6.98 5.94 7.22
C ILE A 227 7.20 6.76 8.49
N ASP A 228 8.36 6.56 9.14
CA ASP A 228 8.69 7.21 10.41
C ASP A 228 8.76 8.73 10.24
N LYS A 229 9.35 9.23 9.13
CA LYS A 229 9.38 10.66 8.80
C LYS A 229 7.96 11.23 8.69
N ARG A 230 7.07 10.55 7.96
CA ARG A 230 5.68 11.01 7.79
C ARG A 230 4.91 11.00 9.10
N ALA A 231 5.03 9.93 9.87
CA ALA A 231 4.43 9.82 11.20
C ALA A 231 4.92 10.92 12.15
N ALA A 232 6.22 11.25 12.12
CA ALA A 232 6.78 12.33 12.93
C ALA A 232 6.22 13.71 12.55
N VAL A 233 6.03 13.98 11.25
CA VAL A 233 5.39 15.22 10.78
C VAL A 233 3.97 15.33 11.32
N ILE A 234 3.14 14.29 11.15
CA ILE A 234 1.75 14.28 11.64
C ILE A 234 1.71 14.43 13.17
N LYS A 235 2.58 13.70 13.89
CA LYS A 235 2.68 13.80 15.36
C LYS A 235 3.00 15.23 15.82
N LYS A 236 3.93 15.93 15.15
CA LYS A 236 4.23 17.33 15.42
C LYS A 236 3.00 18.23 15.21
N ARG A 237 2.19 17.93 14.20
CA ARG A 237 0.96 18.68 13.89
C ARG A 237 -0.18 18.48 14.90
N PHE A 238 -0.11 17.48 15.78
CA PHE A 238 -1.03 17.37 16.92
C PHE A 238 -0.67 18.35 18.05
N THR A 239 0.61 18.67 18.22
CA THR A 239 1.05 19.59 19.26
C THR A 239 1.03 21.04 18.79
N SER A 240 1.40 21.29 17.53
CA SER A 240 1.55 22.64 17.01
C SER A 240 1.44 22.71 15.49
N SER A 241 0.91 23.80 14.96
CA SER A 241 0.99 24.17 13.54
C SER A 241 1.69 25.52 13.39
N THR A 242 2.59 25.66 12.42
CA THR A 242 3.19 26.97 12.11
C THR A 242 2.24 27.78 11.24
N PHE A 243 2.44 29.10 11.18
CA PHE A 243 1.65 29.93 10.27
C PHE A 243 1.82 29.53 8.80
N ASN A 244 3.04 29.16 8.39
CA ASN A 244 3.28 28.68 7.03
C ASN A 244 2.54 27.38 6.73
N ASP A 245 2.40 26.50 7.72
CA ASP A 245 1.56 25.32 7.57
C ASP A 245 0.11 25.72 7.27
N LEU A 246 -0.47 26.60 8.08
CA LEU A 246 -1.85 27.08 7.94
C LEU A 246 -2.05 27.85 6.62
N LEU A 247 -1.07 28.67 6.22
CA LEU A 247 -1.09 29.41 4.96
C LEU A 247 -1.05 28.45 3.75
N ALA A 248 -0.16 27.47 3.76
CA ALA A 248 -0.07 26.47 2.69
C ALA A 248 -1.32 25.59 2.58
N GLU A 249 -2.08 25.49 3.66
CA GLU A 249 -3.35 24.75 3.76
C GLU A 249 -4.58 25.60 3.43
N GLY A 250 -4.39 26.92 3.23
CA GLY A 250 -5.47 27.84 2.88
C GLY A 250 -6.30 28.32 4.07
N HIS A 251 -5.82 28.17 5.30
CA HIS A 251 -6.46 28.66 6.54
C HIS A 251 -6.02 30.09 6.93
N VAL A 252 -5.36 30.80 6.03
CA VAL A 252 -4.90 32.17 6.27
C VAL A 252 -5.34 33.01 5.08
N HIS A 253 -6.10 34.06 5.38
CA HIS A 253 -6.62 34.98 4.37
C HIS A 253 -6.13 36.39 4.67
N TRP A 254 -5.50 37.02 3.68
CA TRP A 254 -5.06 38.41 3.78
C TRP A 254 -6.26 39.33 3.54
N MET A 255 -6.42 40.37 4.37
CA MET A 255 -7.41 41.43 4.09
C MET A 255 -6.84 42.41 3.04
N SER A 256 -7.67 42.92 2.14
CA SER A 256 -7.28 43.62 0.89
C SER A 256 -6.37 44.83 1.04
N ASP A 257 -6.30 45.41 2.23
CA ASP A 257 -5.55 46.64 2.49
C ASP A 257 -4.14 46.35 3.05
N PHE A 258 -3.73 45.07 3.04
CA PHE A 258 -2.46 44.61 3.60
C PHE A 258 -1.45 44.21 2.52
N GLN A 259 -0.31 44.88 2.54
CA GLN A 259 0.85 44.50 1.74
C GLN A 259 1.90 43.90 2.67
N PHE A 260 1.85 42.58 2.81
CA PHE A 260 2.95 41.82 3.39
C PHE A 260 3.83 41.30 2.28
N GLU A 261 5.13 41.58 2.37
CA GLU A 261 6.11 40.84 1.60
C GLU A 261 6.54 39.62 2.41
N SER A 262 6.45 38.44 1.81
CA SER A 262 7.10 37.26 2.38
C SER A 262 8.59 37.57 2.53
N ILE A 263 9.18 37.26 3.68
CA ILE A 263 10.62 37.42 3.86
C ILE A 263 11.33 36.58 2.80
N THR A 264 11.89 37.24 1.79
CA THR A 264 12.72 36.59 0.78
C THR A 264 14.16 36.50 1.28
N THR A 265 14.94 35.59 0.70
CA THR A 265 16.37 35.43 1.02
C THR A 265 17.22 36.68 0.75
N ALA A 266 16.69 37.69 0.06
CA ALA A 266 17.38 38.93 -0.29
C ALA A 266 17.48 39.94 0.87
N SER A 267 16.68 39.80 1.93
CA SER A 267 16.75 40.65 3.12
C SER A 267 16.67 39.78 4.37
N PRO A 268 17.82 39.31 4.91
CA PRO A 268 17.82 38.45 6.08
C PRO A 268 17.31 39.21 7.30
N TYR A 269 16.29 38.66 7.94
CA TYR A 269 15.86 39.08 9.27
C TYR A 269 16.57 38.22 10.31
N ILE A 270 16.88 38.79 11.46
CA ILE A 270 17.50 38.08 12.58
C ILE A 270 16.59 38.15 13.80
N ASP A 271 16.44 37.03 14.50
CA ASP A 271 15.76 37.00 15.80
C ASP A 271 16.67 37.56 16.91
N SER A 272 16.19 37.56 18.14
CA SER A 272 16.92 38.05 19.32
C SER A 272 18.19 37.26 19.63
N ASN A 273 18.37 36.07 19.05
CA ASN A 273 19.55 35.22 19.21
C ASN A 273 20.44 35.27 17.96
N ASP A 274 20.27 36.28 17.11
CA ASP A 274 20.93 36.46 15.81
C ASP A 274 20.71 35.29 14.82
N ASN A 275 19.68 34.46 15.03
CA ASN A 275 19.35 33.42 14.07
C ASN A 275 18.64 34.03 12.86
N LYS A 276 19.14 33.70 11.67
CA LYS A 276 18.52 34.12 10.41
C LYS A 276 17.14 33.48 10.26
N GLN A 277 16.14 34.33 10.09
CA GLN A 277 14.78 33.95 9.76
C GLN A 277 14.60 34.04 8.23
N THR A 278 14.04 32.97 7.67
CA THR A 278 13.76 32.85 6.22
C THR A 278 12.28 32.80 5.93
N THR A 279 11.46 32.96 6.96
CA THR A 279 10.00 32.85 6.89
C THR A 279 9.37 33.82 7.88
N GLY A 280 8.37 34.54 7.43
CA GLY A 280 7.66 35.55 8.18
C GLY A 280 7.10 36.58 7.21
N PHE A 281 6.57 37.66 7.76
CA PHE A 281 5.93 38.70 6.97
C PHE A 281 6.44 40.05 7.41
N VAL A 282 6.83 40.86 6.43
CA VAL A 282 7.28 42.23 6.63
C VAL A 282 6.08 43.15 6.51
N LEU A 283 5.92 44.02 7.50
CA LEU A 283 4.92 45.07 7.46
C LEU A 283 5.39 46.18 6.53
N GLN A 284 4.53 46.63 5.63
CA GLN A 284 4.87 47.76 4.76
C GLN A 284 5.22 49.02 5.56
N GLN A 285 6.16 49.81 5.03
CA GLN A 285 6.68 51.01 5.69
C GLN A 285 5.54 51.98 6.05
N ASP A 286 5.66 52.61 7.23
CA ASP A 286 4.83 53.72 7.72
C ASP A 286 3.35 53.40 8.00
N ALA A 287 2.99 52.12 8.09
CA ALA A 287 1.65 51.72 8.53
C ALA A 287 1.45 51.99 10.03
N LYS A 288 0.65 53.02 10.37
CA LYS A 288 0.25 53.31 11.77
C LYS A 288 -0.46 52.13 12.44
N ARG A 289 -1.12 51.31 11.64
CA ARG A 289 -1.83 50.09 12.04
C ARG A 289 -1.65 49.04 10.97
N ALA A 290 -1.51 47.79 11.38
CA ALA A 290 -1.61 46.64 10.51
C ALA A 290 -2.39 45.50 11.13
N ALA A 291 -2.95 44.61 10.31
CA ALA A 291 -3.73 43.49 10.80
C ALA A 291 -3.63 42.26 9.88
N VAL A 292 -3.68 41.08 10.49
CA VAL A 292 -3.72 39.78 9.80
C VAL A 292 -4.93 39.02 10.32
N MET A 293 -5.79 38.57 9.41
CA MET A 293 -6.88 37.66 9.76
C MET A 293 -6.45 36.22 9.49
N VAL A 294 -6.31 35.43 10.55
CA VAL A 294 -6.20 33.98 10.43
C VAL A 294 -7.61 33.42 10.56
N SER A 295 -8.24 33.15 9.42
CA SER A 295 -9.57 32.54 9.38
C SER A 295 -9.42 31.02 9.35
N LEU A 296 -9.95 30.37 10.37
CA LEU A 296 -9.85 28.92 10.54
C LEU A 296 -10.95 28.19 9.75
N HIS A 297 -11.30 28.70 8.57
CA HIS A 297 -12.29 28.11 7.68
C HIS A 297 -11.64 27.19 6.65
N LEU A 298 -12.46 26.27 6.12
CA LEU A 298 -12.14 25.53 4.91
C LEU A 298 -12.39 26.45 3.69
N PRO A 299 -11.69 26.23 2.56
CA PRO A 299 -11.89 26.98 1.31
C PRO A 299 -13.35 26.99 0.81
N ASP A 300 -14.15 26.02 1.24
CA ASP A 300 -15.49 25.75 0.71
C ASP A 300 -16.62 26.49 1.45
N ASN A 301 -16.32 27.48 2.30
CA ASN A 301 -17.30 28.29 3.05
C ASN A 301 -18.27 27.50 3.97
N ASN A 302 -18.05 26.20 4.18
CA ASN A 302 -18.80 25.44 5.16
C ASN A 302 -18.33 25.83 6.57
N VAL A 303 -19.22 26.49 7.31
CA VAL A 303 -19.02 26.84 8.72
C VAL A 303 -18.73 25.56 9.50
N PHE A 304 -17.58 25.51 10.17
CA PHE A 304 -17.29 24.42 11.09
C PHE A 304 -18.33 24.41 12.21
N ASN A 305 -19.06 23.30 12.35
CA ASN A 305 -19.75 22.94 13.60
C ASN A 305 -18.80 22.29 14.62
N LYS A 306 -17.49 22.25 14.35
CA LYS A 306 -16.46 21.69 15.25
C LYS A 306 -15.44 22.75 15.62
N HIS A 307 -15.32 22.99 16.92
CA HIS A 307 -14.49 24.02 17.51
C HIS A 307 -13.00 23.65 17.39
N VAL A 308 -12.24 24.35 16.55
CA VAL A 308 -10.78 24.26 16.54
C VAL A 308 -10.26 25.19 17.63
N VAL A 309 -9.85 24.62 18.76
CA VAL A 309 -9.33 25.40 19.90
C VAL A 309 -7.81 25.38 19.86
N PHE A 310 -7.20 26.51 19.49
CA PHE A 310 -5.78 26.73 19.78
C PHE A 310 -5.66 27.25 21.21
N LYS A 311 -5.00 26.47 22.07
CA LYS A 311 -4.85 26.84 23.48
C LYS A 311 -3.84 27.96 23.68
N LYS A 312 -2.85 28.03 22.80
CA LYS A 312 -1.71 28.91 22.91
C LYS A 312 -1.21 29.28 21.53
N MET A 313 -0.77 30.52 21.36
CA MET A 313 0.04 30.95 20.23
C MET A 313 1.42 31.34 20.75
N ARG A 314 2.42 31.36 19.87
CA ARG A 314 3.72 31.98 20.06
C ARG A 314 4.09 32.69 18.77
N TYR A 315 4.72 33.86 18.84
CA TYR A 315 5.28 34.55 17.69
C TYR A 315 6.64 35.13 18.07
N THR A 316 7.41 35.51 17.06
CA THR A 316 8.71 36.17 17.24
C THR A 316 8.71 37.46 16.43
N LEU A 317 9.23 38.54 17.01
CA LEU A 317 9.56 39.73 16.25
C LEU A 317 11.03 39.66 15.86
N SER A 318 11.33 39.91 14.60
CA SER A 318 12.70 39.92 14.06
C SER A 318 12.99 41.24 13.40
N ARG A 319 14.24 41.68 13.51
CA ARG A 319 14.72 42.92 12.88
C ARG A 319 15.43 42.61 11.57
N SER A 320 15.35 43.54 10.63
CA SER A 320 16.13 43.49 9.39
C SER A 320 17.62 43.63 9.71
N GLN A 321 18.46 42.75 9.16
CA GLN A 321 19.90 42.83 9.32
C GLN A 321 20.50 44.12 8.72
N ALA A 322 19.79 44.76 7.78
CA ALA A 322 20.21 46.03 7.18
C ALA A 322 20.01 47.25 8.11
N MET A 323 19.23 47.11 9.17
CA MET A 323 18.91 48.16 10.13
C MET A 323 19.55 47.82 11.48
N ASN A 324 20.88 47.88 11.54
CA ASN A 324 21.66 47.54 12.74
C ASN A 324 21.41 48.48 13.94
N ASP A 325 20.93 49.70 13.69
CA ASP A 325 20.87 50.77 14.72
C ASP A 325 19.47 51.02 15.32
N SER A 326 18.42 50.39 14.80
CA SER A 326 17.05 50.63 15.27
C SER A 326 16.68 49.64 16.36
N LEU A 327 17.08 49.94 17.61
CA LEU A 327 16.30 49.50 18.76
C LEU A 327 14.86 49.99 18.58
N LEU A 328 13.87 49.25 19.08
CA LEU A 328 12.49 49.74 19.13
C LEU A 328 12.51 51.14 19.77
N GLU A 329 12.20 52.19 19.02
CA GLU A 329 12.17 53.56 19.58
C GLU A 329 10.85 53.81 20.34
N ALA A 330 9.84 53.00 20.04
CA ALA A 330 8.52 53.05 20.63
C ALA A 330 7.98 51.64 20.88
N PRO A 331 7.12 51.46 21.90
CA PRO A 331 6.47 50.19 22.14
C PRO A 331 5.51 49.81 21.01
N VAL A 332 5.49 48.51 20.65
CA VAL A 332 4.56 47.95 19.66
C VAL A 332 3.36 47.38 20.38
N THR A 333 2.15 47.81 20.03
CA THR A 333 0.94 47.22 20.62
C THR A 333 0.39 46.16 19.67
N MET A 334 0.35 44.91 20.12
CA MET A 334 -0.35 43.83 19.44
C MET A 334 -1.68 43.57 20.13
N THR A 335 -2.77 43.68 19.37
CA THR A 335 -4.11 43.32 19.82
C THR A 335 -4.55 42.05 19.13
N LEU A 336 -4.92 41.05 19.93
CA LEU A 336 -5.60 39.84 19.49
C LEU A 336 -7.11 40.04 19.65
N ARG A 337 -7.86 39.90 18.56
CA ARG A 337 -9.33 39.88 18.61
C ARG A 337 -9.86 38.57 18.08
N GLY A 338 -10.86 38.03 18.76
CA GLY A 338 -11.77 37.05 18.19
C GLY A 338 -12.88 37.72 17.41
N ASP A 339 -13.71 36.94 16.73
CA ASP A 339 -14.87 37.45 15.98
C ASP A 339 -15.86 38.27 16.83
N LYS A 340 -15.90 38.03 18.14
CA LYS A 340 -16.90 38.64 19.04
C LYS A 340 -16.32 39.42 20.21
N GLN A 341 -15.04 39.25 20.56
CA GLN A 341 -14.44 39.91 21.73
C GLN A 341 -12.96 40.23 21.54
N LEU A 342 -12.52 41.38 22.07
CA LEU A 342 -11.10 41.67 22.27
C LEU A 342 -10.54 40.65 23.28
N ARG A 343 -9.54 39.88 22.88
CA ARG A 343 -8.99 38.80 23.71
C ARG A 343 -7.84 39.31 24.56
N GLU A 344 -6.89 39.97 23.92
CA GLU A 344 -5.68 40.42 24.58
C GLU A 344 -5.11 41.63 23.85
N THR A 345 -4.63 42.61 24.61
CA THR A 345 -3.76 43.66 24.08
C THR A 345 -2.43 43.55 24.81
N THR A 346 -1.37 43.38 24.04
CA THR A 346 0.00 43.29 24.52
C THR A 346 0.77 44.48 24.01
N THR A 347 1.27 45.30 24.92
CA THR A 347 2.29 46.29 24.60
C THR A 347 3.66 45.65 24.75
N ILE A 348 4.42 45.65 23.67
CA ILE A 348 5.79 45.16 23.56
C ILE A 348 6.69 46.36 23.80
N GLU A 349 7.23 46.46 25.00
CA GLU A 349 8.21 47.50 25.33
C GLU A 349 9.49 47.31 24.51
N PRO A 350 10.21 48.40 24.22
CA PRO A 350 11.45 48.38 23.47
C PRO A 350 12.59 47.71 24.25
N LEU A 351 12.63 46.38 24.29
CA LEU A 351 13.71 45.61 24.91
C LEU A 351 14.09 44.37 24.07
N ASN A 352 15.36 43.97 24.20
CA ASN A 352 16.07 42.97 23.39
C ASN A 352 15.61 41.50 23.57
N GLU A 353 14.45 41.25 24.17
CA GLU A 353 14.02 39.88 24.51
C GLU A 353 12.87 39.39 23.61
N PRO A 354 12.91 38.12 23.16
CA PRO A 354 11.83 37.55 22.37
C PRO A 354 10.57 37.44 23.23
N ILE A 355 9.49 38.09 22.79
CA ILE A 355 8.22 38.05 23.50
C ILE A 355 7.45 36.80 23.10
N GLU A 356 7.61 35.75 23.91
CA GLU A 356 6.71 34.59 23.87
C GLU A 356 5.43 34.93 24.64
N LYS A 357 4.36 35.28 23.93
CA LYS A 357 3.03 35.53 24.51
C LYS A 357 2.08 34.39 24.22
N GLU A 358 1.47 33.83 25.26
CA GLU A 358 0.43 32.81 25.15
C GLU A 358 -0.96 33.45 25.15
N ALA A 359 -1.73 33.23 24.09
CA ALA A 359 -3.13 33.65 24.04
C ALA A 359 -4.07 32.44 23.87
N VAL A 360 -5.16 32.43 24.64
CA VAL A 360 -6.21 31.41 24.55
C VAL A 360 -7.19 31.79 23.44
N VAL A 361 -7.31 30.95 22.42
CA VAL A 361 -8.29 31.10 21.34
C VAL A 361 -9.37 30.05 21.51
N ALA A 362 -10.45 30.41 22.18
CA ALA A 362 -11.62 29.54 22.35
C ALA A 362 -12.82 30.10 21.59
N ASP A 363 -13.41 29.29 20.71
CA ASP A 363 -14.71 29.53 20.05
C ASP A 363 -14.78 30.66 19.01
N ASP A 364 -13.65 31.11 18.48
CA ASP A 364 -13.62 32.08 17.37
C ASP A 364 -13.35 31.39 16.02
N SER A 365 -14.13 31.74 14.99
CA SER A 365 -13.93 31.27 13.61
C SER A 365 -12.81 32.03 12.88
N ALA A 366 -12.50 33.25 13.33
CA ALA A 366 -11.34 34.01 12.90
C ALA A 366 -10.59 34.62 14.08
N ILE A 367 -9.27 34.67 13.93
CA ILE A 367 -8.36 35.36 14.82
C ILE A 367 -7.82 36.57 14.07
N PHE A 368 -8.06 37.76 14.60
CA PHE A 368 -7.49 39.01 14.09
C PHE A 368 -6.27 39.36 14.93
N PHE A 369 -5.14 39.44 14.26
CA PHE A 369 -3.94 40.07 14.79
C PHE A 369 -3.97 41.52 14.33
N GLU A 370 -4.00 42.47 15.24
CA GLU A 370 -3.79 43.88 14.95
C GLU A 370 -2.46 44.30 15.58
N PHE A 371 -1.64 45.04 14.85
CA PHE A 371 -0.38 45.60 15.27
C PHE A 371 -0.45 47.12 15.11
N GLU A 372 -0.16 47.87 16.15
CA GLU A 372 -0.08 49.33 16.13
C GLU A 372 1.37 49.77 16.36
N ASN A 373 1.76 50.84 15.69
CA ASN A 373 3.07 51.49 15.84
C ASN A 373 4.28 50.56 15.53
N VAL A 374 4.19 49.70 14.51
CA VAL A 374 5.31 48.80 14.17
C VAL A 374 6.46 49.58 13.50
N PRO A 375 7.69 49.55 14.06
CA PRO A 375 8.80 50.28 13.48
C PRO A 375 9.21 49.75 12.11
N LYS A 376 9.82 50.64 11.35
CA LYS A 376 10.46 50.30 10.07
C LYS A 376 11.52 49.21 10.26
N GLY A 377 11.49 48.18 9.42
CA GLY A 377 12.47 47.09 9.44
C GLY A 377 12.16 45.97 10.44
N MET A 378 11.00 45.96 11.08
CA MET A 378 10.50 44.83 11.87
C MET A 378 9.70 43.86 11.01
N ALA A 379 9.77 42.57 11.36
CA ALA A 379 8.93 41.54 10.79
C ALA A 379 8.41 40.61 11.89
N VAL A 380 7.18 40.13 11.72
CA VAL A 380 6.67 39.02 12.53
C VAL A 380 7.14 37.73 11.88
N THR A 381 7.95 36.98 12.61
CA THR A 381 8.50 35.69 12.21
C THR A 381 7.99 34.59 13.12
N ASN A 382 8.06 33.36 12.62
CA ASN A 382 7.93 32.16 13.44
C ASN A 382 6.65 32.08 14.30
N ILE A 383 5.50 32.43 13.71
CA ILE A 383 4.20 32.27 14.38
C ILE A 383 3.86 30.77 14.47
N VAL A 384 3.63 30.28 15.69
CA VAL A 384 3.30 28.89 16.01
C VAL A 384 2.03 28.84 16.85
N PHE A 385 1.06 28.05 16.42
CA PHE A 385 -0.19 27.79 17.10
C PHE A 385 -0.12 26.42 17.79
N TYR A 386 -0.31 26.38 19.10
CA TYR A 386 -0.31 25.18 19.95
C TYR A 386 -1.73 24.77 20.33
N ARG A 387 -1.94 23.47 20.48
CA ARG A 387 -3.24 22.88 20.87
C ARG A 387 -3.23 22.24 22.23
#